data_AF-A0A1F9LQY5-F1
#
_entry.id   AF-A0A1F9LQY5-F1
#
_cell.length_a   1.000
_cell.length_b   1.000
_cell.length_c   1.000
_cell.angle_alpha   90.00
_cell.angle_beta   90.00
_cell.angle_gamma   90.00
#
_symmetry.space_group_name_H-M   'P 1'
#
loop_
_entity.id
_entity.type
_entity.pdbx_description
1 polymer ?
#
loop_
_entity_poly.entity_id
_entity_poly.type
_entity_poly.pdbx_seq_one_letter_code
_entity_poly.pdbx_strand_id
1 'polypeptide(L)'
;MIEGLPPGPIGNPGRAAIEAVLEPADAPYLFFVSKNDGTHFFSESLDEHNIAVGRYQKSGQDVSPESDCFSDCAGAEPITPQARK
;
A
#
# COMPACT_ATOMS: atom_id res chain seq x y z
N MET A 1 -5.19 -5.01 16.49
CA MET A 1 -4.09 -4.24 15.89
C MET A 1 -3.20 -3.82 17.05
N ILE A 2 -1.89 -4.08 16.99
CA ILE A 2 -0.96 -3.58 18.01
C ILE A 2 -0.38 -2.26 17.50
N GLU A 3 -0.49 -1.20 18.28
CA GLU A 3 0.04 0.11 17.96
C GLU A 3 1.48 0.21 18.48
N GLY A 4 2.37 0.79 17.67
CA GLY A 4 3.77 1.00 18.05
C GLY A 4 4.69 -0.16 17.68
N LEU A 5 5.84 -0.21 18.37
CA LEU A 5 6.91 -1.17 18.07
C LEU A 5 6.61 -2.56 18.67
N PRO A 6 7.06 -3.64 18.01
CA PRO A 6 7.02 -4.98 18.58
C PRO A 6 7.88 -5.08 19.85
N PRO A 7 7.64 -6.06 20.74
CA PRO A 7 8.35 -6.19 22.02
C PRO A 7 9.86 -6.51 21.89
N GLY A 8 10.33 -6.88 20.69
CA GLY A 8 11.74 -7.17 20.43
C GLY A 8 12.13 -6.94 18.96
N PRO A 9 13.44 -6.93 18.67
CA PRO A 9 13.93 -6.70 17.31
C PRO A 9 13.61 -7.90 16.40
N ILE A 10 13.26 -7.60 15.15
CA ILE A 10 12.95 -8.62 14.13
C ILE A 10 14.24 -9.15 13.47
N GLY A 11 15.33 -8.39 13.51
CA GLY A 11 16.62 -8.76 12.94
C GLY A 11 17.79 -8.06 13.61
N ASN A 12 18.99 -8.25 13.04
CA ASN A 12 20.22 -7.65 13.56
C ASN A 12 20.51 -6.33 12.83
N PRO A 13 20.25 -5.16 13.43
CA PRO A 13 20.52 -3.89 12.78
C PRO A 13 22.04 -3.67 12.61
N GLY A 14 22.43 -3.17 11.44
CA GLY A 14 23.79 -2.71 11.20
C GLY A 14 24.04 -1.33 11.85
N ARG A 15 25.30 -0.89 11.87
CA ARG A 15 25.69 0.41 12.45
C ARG A 15 24.89 1.59 11.87
N ALA A 16 24.73 1.65 10.55
CA ALA A 16 23.98 2.71 9.88
C ALA A 16 22.50 2.76 10.28
N ALA A 17 21.89 1.60 10.59
CA ALA A 17 20.51 1.54 11.05
C ALA A 17 20.37 2.10 12.48
N ILE A 18 21.35 1.84 13.35
CA ILE A 18 21.37 2.38 14.72
C ILE A 18 21.56 3.90 14.67
N GLU A 19 22.49 4.39 13.85
CA GLU A 19 22.74 5.81 13.65
C GLU A 19 21.50 6.55 13.14
N ALA A 20 20.79 6.00 12.15
CA ALA A 20 19.55 6.59 11.64
C ALA A 20 18.41 6.68 12.68
N VAL A 21 18.40 5.79 13.68
CA VAL A 21 17.42 5.85 14.79
C VAL A 21 17.82 6.90 15.82
N LEU A 22 19.12 7.10 16.05
CA LEU A 22 19.64 8.09 17.00
C LEU A 22 19.56 9.52 16.44
N GLU A 23 19.87 9.67 15.15
CA GLU A 23 19.90 10.95 14.43
C GLU A 23 19.03 10.84 13.17
N PRO A 24 17.69 10.90 13.32
CA PRO A 24 16.79 10.85 12.17
C PRO A 24 16.89 12.15 11.35
N ALA A 25 16.61 12.04 10.05
CA ALA A 25 16.45 13.22 9.20
C ALA A 25 15.18 13.99 9.59
N ASP A 26 15.28 15.32 9.64
CA ASP A 26 14.14 16.20 9.88
C ASP A 26 13.31 16.31 8.59
N ALA A 27 12.29 15.46 8.47
CA ALA A 27 11.41 15.42 7.31
C ALA A 27 9.98 14.99 7.69
N PRO A 28 8.95 15.59 7.07
CA PRO A 28 7.53 15.33 7.40
C PRO A 28 6.94 14.10 6.70
N TYR A 29 7.76 13.21 6.14
CA TYR A 29 7.28 12.07 5.35
C TYR A 29 6.67 10.97 6.21
N LEU A 30 5.49 10.49 5.82
CA LEU A 30 4.77 9.41 6.50
C LEU A 30 4.74 8.11 5.68
N PHE A 31 4.86 8.22 4.36
CA PHE A 31 4.76 7.10 3.45
C PHE A 31 5.98 7.02 2.55
N PHE A 32 6.38 5.81 2.17
CA PHE A 32 7.45 5.59 1.20
C PHE A 32 7.11 4.45 0.26
N VAL A 33 7.64 4.50 -0.96
CA VAL A 33 7.52 3.44 -1.95
C VAL A 33 8.86 3.19 -2.64
N SER A 34 9.20 1.93 -2.89
CA SER A 34 10.38 1.55 -3.68
C SER A 34 10.15 1.89 -5.15
N LYS A 35 11.12 2.54 -5.79
CA LYS A 35 11.10 2.85 -7.23
C LYS A 35 11.62 1.68 -8.09
N ASN A 36 11.98 0.54 -7.48
CA ASN A 36 12.58 -0.63 -8.12
C ASN A 36 13.96 -0.41 -8.79
N ASP A 37 14.53 0.79 -8.69
CA ASP A 37 15.88 1.15 -9.14
C ASP A 37 16.90 1.16 -7.98
N GLY A 38 16.49 0.72 -6.79
CA GLY A 38 17.27 0.79 -5.55
C GLY A 38 17.09 2.09 -4.76
N THR A 39 16.23 3.00 -5.24
CA THR A 39 15.86 4.23 -4.53
C THR A 39 14.41 4.22 -4.05
N HIS A 40 14.07 5.16 -3.17
CA HIS A 40 12.75 5.31 -2.59
C HIS A 40 12.13 6.66 -2.97
N PHE A 41 10.81 6.69 -3.09
CA PHE A 41 10.01 7.91 -3.16
C PHE A 41 9.28 8.10 -1.82
N PHE A 42 9.34 9.30 -1.26
CA PHE A 42 8.73 9.64 0.03
C PHE A 42 7.55 10.59 -0.20
N SER A 43 6.49 10.45 0.60
CA SER A 43 5.25 11.22 0.48
C SER A 43 4.70 11.60 1.84
N GLU A 44 4.06 12.76 1.92
CA GLU A 44 3.43 13.25 3.15
C GLU A 44 1.96 12.81 3.26
N SER A 45 1.28 12.65 2.12
CA SER A 45 -0.14 12.30 2.02
C SER A 45 -0.35 10.89 1.45
N LEU A 46 -1.43 10.24 1.88
CA LEU A 46 -1.90 8.97 1.35
C LEU A 46 -2.24 9.06 -0.15
N ASP A 47 -2.82 10.18 -0.60
CA ASP A 47 -3.19 10.36 -2.01
C ASP A 47 -1.95 10.39 -2.91
N GLU A 48 -0.92 11.12 -2.48
CA GLU A 48 0.37 11.19 -3.16
C GLU A 48 1.05 9.81 -3.19
N HIS A 49 1.03 9.11 -2.06
CA HIS A 49 1.57 7.77 -1.95
C HIS A 49 0.89 6.79 -2.92
N ASN A 50 -0.45 6.82 -3.02
CA ASN A 50 -1.21 5.95 -3.92
C ASN A 50 -0.88 6.20 -5.40
N ILE A 51 -0.69 7.47 -5.77
CA ILE A 51 -0.23 7.83 -7.12
C ILE A 51 1.18 7.28 -7.37
N ALA A 52 2.08 7.40 -6.39
CA ALA A 52 3.44 6.89 -6.49
C ALA A 52 3.48 5.36 -6.58
N VAL A 53 2.67 4.65 -5.79
CA VAL A 53 2.48 3.19 -5.89
C VAL A 53 2.00 2.79 -7.28
N GLY A 54 1.02 3.52 -7.83
CA GLY A 54 0.56 3.33 -9.20
C GLY A 54 1.67 3.47 -10.25
N ARG A 55 2.61 4.41 -10.03
CA ARG A 55 3.73 4.65 -10.95
C ARG A 55 4.83 3.60 -10.84
N TYR A 56 5.18 3.20 -9.61
CA TYR A 56 6.38 2.39 -9.37
C TYR A 56 6.12 0.90 -9.24
N GLN A 57 4.95 0.46 -8.74
CA GLN A 57 4.68 -0.95 -8.47
C GLN A 57 3.79 -1.63 -9.52
N LYS A 58 2.92 -0.88 -10.20
CA LYS A 58 1.90 -1.46 -11.08
C LYS A 58 2.37 -1.83 -12.50
N SER A 59 3.68 -1.85 -12.76
CA SER A 59 4.23 -2.30 -14.05
C SER A 59 4.10 -3.81 -14.29
N GLY A 60 3.49 -4.57 -13.37
CA GLY A 60 3.23 -6.01 -13.50
C GLY A 60 1.85 -6.46 -13.05
N GLN A 61 0.87 -5.54 -12.94
CA GLN A 61 -0.51 -5.93 -12.68
C GLN A 61 -1.36 -5.76 -13.94
N ASP A 62 -1.46 -6.85 -14.71
CA ASP A 62 -2.74 -7.24 -15.30
C ASP A 62 -3.77 -7.24 -14.18
N VAL A 63 -4.41 -6.09 -13.95
CA VAL A 63 -5.63 -6.02 -13.16
C VAL A 63 -6.74 -6.60 -14.03
N SER A 64 -6.74 -7.92 -14.21
CA SER A 64 -7.92 -8.65 -14.68
C SER A 64 -9.00 -8.48 -13.60
N PRO A 65 -10.12 -7.81 -13.90
CA PRO A 65 -11.16 -7.53 -12.90
C PRO A 65 -12.02 -8.78 -12.59
N GLU A 66 -11.51 -10.00 -12.75
CA GLU A 66 -12.35 -11.22 -12.80
C GLU A 66 -11.90 -12.40 -11.93
N SER A 67 -10.91 -12.27 -11.05
CA SER A 67 -10.54 -13.38 -10.13
C SER A 67 -11.02 -13.18 -8.70
N ASP A 68 -12.28 -12.76 -8.53
CA ASP A 68 -13.06 -13.00 -7.30
C ASP A 68 -14.57 -12.97 -7.64
N CYS A 69 -14.99 -13.73 -8.65
CA CYS A 69 -16.33 -14.34 -8.59
C CYS A 69 -16.16 -15.64 -7.80
N PHE A 70 -16.08 -15.50 -6.47
CA PHE A 70 -16.20 -16.62 -5.55
C PHE A 70 -17.46 -17.40 -5.95
N SER A 71 -17.23 -18.60 -6.46
CA SER A 71 -18.18 -19.46 -7.16
C SER A 71 -19.32 -19.93 -6.25
N ASP A 72 -20.25 -19.04 -5.93
CA ASP A 72 -21.59 -19.36 -5.47
C ASP A 72 -22.54 -18.16 -5.68
N CYS A 73 -22.69 -17.74 -6.93
CA CYS A 73 -23.84 -16.95 -7.37
C CYS A 73 -25.05 -17.86 -7.58
N ALA A 74 -25.52 -18.50 -6.50
CA ALA A 74 -26.83 -19.14 -6.47
C ALA A 74 -27.83 -18.23 -5.77
N GLY A 75 -28.51 -17.40 -6.56
CA GLY A 75 -29.80 -16.81 -6.20
C GLY A 75 -29.76 -15.42 -5.57
N ALA A 76 -29.67 -14.38 -6.40
CA ALA A 76 -30.26 -13.09 -6.08
C ALA A 76 -30.91 -12.54 -7.36
N GLU A 77 -32.24 -12.41 -7.33
CA GLU A 77 -33.05 -11.96 -8.45
C GLU A 77 -32.75 -10.49 -8.82
N PRO A 78 -32.93 -10.10 -10.10
CA PRO A 78 -32.60 -8.76 -10.55
C PRO A 78 -33.59 -7.72 -10.02
N ILE A 79 -33.09 -6.71 -9.30
CA ILE A 79 -33.83 -5.47 -9.06
C ILE A 79 -33.96 -4.69 -10.36
N THR A 80 -35.14 -4.74 -10.98
CA THR A 80 -35.50 -3.84 -12.09
C THR A 80 -35.90 -2.48 -11.51
N PRO A 81 -35.26 -1.36 -11.87
CA PRO A 81 -35.83 -0.05 -11.60
C PRO A 81 -36.92 0.21 -12.63
N GLN A 82 -38.17 0.25 -12.16
CA GLN A 82 -39.32 0.63 -12.96
C GLN A 82 -39.21 2.09 -13.46
N ALA A 83 -39.67 2.28 -14.70
CA ALA A 83 -40.34 3.45 -15.24
C ALA A 83 -39.59 4.80 -15.26
N ARG A 84 -39.19 5.21 -16.48
CA ARG A 84 -39.17 6.62 -16.88
C ARG A 84 -40.38 6.87 -17.79
N LYS A 85 -41.22 7.83 -17.40
CA LYS A 85 -42.32 8.37 -18.23
C LYS A 85 -41.76 9.06 -19.46
#